data_AF-A0A7J6PU65-F1
#
_entry.id   AF-A0A7J6PU65-F1
#
_cell.length_a   1.000
_cell.length_b   1.000
_cell.length_c   1.000
_cell.angle_alpha   90.00
_cell.angle_beta   90.00
_cell.angle_gamma   90.00
#
_symmetry.space_group_name_H-M   'P 1'
#
loop_
_entity.id
_entity.type
_entity.pdbx_description
1 polymer ?
#
loop_
_entity_poly.entity_id
_entity_poly.type
_entity_poly.pdbx_seq_one_letter_code
_entity_poly.pdbx_strand_id
1 'polypeptide(L)'
;MKDLEIMYTNAINSAFENVSTVQAACDLMLNFYGLAKRERVVAFVQKKSVNVFGIFLGELASVKKELELFRKNPQLPIAAEHPQFAGQAMWAKGVALRIQRQWEIMEELIEAGVLHASKEQASARDGYQNLCVLLEAFTVQTFGEWQNDLKSLGEDKLPKRLAQHLLCRPEDGGRNIAVSAMTGARGYHIENNFDKGLLRVLKEVYYWEKIQGSGIVVPYAANDLASHREHIRVVREHVMRVVREYNEIIDALSAEERKLFAQHLKNLDRKIGPGLQKYTWTSPGIKEYFVRDACRECSKVYDIVKQYKSNDMKIVEACAAIERKMLIRIEKKVVYRASEFKQMQASYKAHVEG
;
A
#
# COMPACT_ATOMS: atom_id res chain seq x y z
N MET A 1 -55.18 -33.24 7.68
CA MET A 1 -54.91 -31.87 8.21
C MET A 1 -53.74 -31.82 9.19
N LYS A 2 -53.60 -32.79 10.12
CA LYS A 2 -52.38 -32.90 10.97
C LYS A 2 -51.11 -33.16 10.14
N ASP A 3 -51.22 -33.92 9.06
CA ASP A 3 -50.05 -34.27 8.22
C ASP A 3 -49.44 -33.04 7.53
N LEU A 4 -50.26 -32.07 7.12
CA LEU A 4 -49.79 -30.81 6.56
C LEU A 4 -49.05 -29.94 7.60
N GLU A 5 -49.50 -29.95 8.86
CA GLU A 5 -48.78 -29.27 9.95
C GLU A 5 -47.43 -29.94 10.22
N ILE A 6 -47.40 -31.28 10.21
CA ILE A 6 -46.16 -32.05 10.38
C ILE A 6 -45.19 -31.75 9.23
N MET A 7 -45.67 -31.77 7.98
CA MET A 7 -44.87 -31.40 6.81
C MET A 7 -44.32 -29.97 6.92
N TYR A 8 -45.14 -29.02 7.37
CA TYR A 8 -44.71 -27.63 7.54
C TYR A 8 -43.65 -27.48 8.64
N THR A 9 -43.82 -28.16 9.79
CA THR A 9 -42.80 -28.17 10.86
C THR A 9 -41.49 -28.82 10.41
N ASN A 10 -41.54 -29.86 9.57
CA ASN A 10 -40.36 -30.49 9.00
C ASN A 10 -39.66 -29.57 8.00
N ALA A 11 -40.41 -28.83 7.17
CA ALA A 11 -39.84 -27.82 6.29
C ALA A 11 -39.14 -26.69 7.07
N ILE A 12 -39.75 -26.21 8.16
CA ILE A 12 -39.12 -25.23 9.06
C ILE A 12 -37.81 -25.79 9.63
N ASN A 13 -37.81 -27.03 10.15
CA ASN A 13 -36.59 -27.67 10.67
C ASN A 13 -35.47 -27.71 9.62
N SER A 14 -35.77 -28.24 8.44
CA SER A 14 -34.79 -28.39 7.36
C SER A 14 -34.26 -27.04 6.86
N ALA A 15 -35.10 -26.01 6.85
CA ALA A 15 -34.65 -24.67 6.50
C ALA A 15 -33.65 -24.10 7.52
N PHE A 16 -33.92 -24.23 8.83
CA PHE A 16 -33.02 -23.76 9.89
C PHE A 16 -31.70 -24.56 9.98
N GLU A 17 -31.67 -25.82 9.55
CA GLU A 17 -30.44 -26.64 9.51
C GLU A 17 -29.41 -26.11 8.49
N ASN A 18 -29.86 -25.42 7.44
CA ASN A 18 -29.00 -24.93 6.37
C ASN A 18 -28.55 -23.46 6.57
N VAL A 19 -28.98 -22.80 7.64
CA VAL A 19 -28.66 -21.39 7.89
C VAL A 19 -27.37 -21.25 8.71
N SER A 20 -26.43 -20.46 8.22
CA SER A 20 -25.16 -20.18 8.89
C SER A 20 -24.98 -18.72 9.33
N THR A 21 -25.83 -17.79 8.86
CA THR A 21 -25.70 -16.35 9.16
C THR A 21 -26.87 -15.83 9.97
N VAL A 22 -26.61 -14.88 10.86
CA VAL A 22 -27.64 -14.26 11.71
C VAL A 22 -28.71 -13.57 10.88
N GLN A 23 -28.31 -12.86 9.82
CA GLN A 23 -29.26 -12.19 8.92
C GLN A 23 -30.22 -13.19 8.28
N ALA A 24 -29.70 -14.26 7.66
CA ALA A 24 -30.57 -15.25 7.02
C ALA A 24 -31.46 -15.97 8.05
N ALA A 25 -30.98 -16.17 9.28
CA ALA A 25 -31.77 -16.76 10.36
C ALA A 25 -32.94 -15.84 10.77
N CYS A 26 -32.69 -14.54 10.86
CA CYS A 26 -33.68 -13.52 11.14
C CYS A 26 -34.73 -13.42 10.02
N ASP A 27 -34.30 -13.37 8.76
CA ASP A 27 -35.19 -13.32 7.61
C ASP A 27 -36.08 -14.57 7.52
N LEU A 28 -35.49 -15.75 7.74
CA LEU A 28 -36.22 -17.02 7.75
C LEU A 28 -37.26 -17.06 8.86
N MET A 29 -36.90 -16.57 10.04
CA MET A 29 -37.79 -16.47 11.19
C MET A 29 -38.99 -15.54 10.88
N LEU A 30 -38.73 -14.35 10.34
CA LEU A 30 -39.76 -13.39 9.97
C LEU A 30 -40.74 -13.98 8.94
N ASN A 31 -40.20 -14.64 7.90
CA ASN A 31 -41.00 -15.25 6.85
C ASN A 31 -41.90 -16.37 7.38
N PHE A 32 -41.35 -17.32 8.15
CA PHE A 32 -42.16 -18.41 8.70
C PHE A 32 -43.16 -17.95 9.74
N TYR A 33 -42.83 -16.92 10.52
CA TYR A 33 -43.76 -16.34 11.50
C TYR A 33 -44.92 -15.62 10.80
N GLY A 34 -44.67 -14.85 9.74
CA GLY A 34 -45.71 -14.20 8.95
C GLY A 34 -46.68 -15.19 8.26
N LEU A 35 -46.15 -16.35 7.85
CA LEU A 35 -46.92 -17.45 7.25
C LEU A 35 -47.66 -18.31 8.29
N ALA A 36 -47.21 -18.33 9.54
CA ALA A 36 -47.81 -19.12 10.60
C ALA A 36 -49.13 -18.48 11.09
N LYS A 37 -50.27 -19.08 10.72
CA LYS A 37 -51.61 -18.63 11.16
C LYS A 37 -52.20 -19.48 12.29
N ARG A 38 -51.67 -20.69 12.52
CA ARG A 38 -52.16 -21.62 13.55
C ARG A 38 -51.27 -21.58 14.77
N GLU A 39 -51.86 -21.53 15.97
CA GLU A 39 -51.13 -21.41 17.25
C GLU A 39 -50.01 -22.45 17.43
N ARG A 40 -50.27 -23.71 17.07
CA ARG A 40 -49.25 -24.78 17.17
C ARG A 40 -48.02 -24.51 16.31
N VAL A 41 -48.25 -23.98 15.11
CA VAL A 41 -47.18 -23.65 14.15
C VAL A 41 -46.45 -22.38 14.60
N VAL A 42 -47.19 -21.38 15.10
CA VAL A 42 -46.61 -20.16 15.68
C VAL A 42 -45.69 -20.51 16.86
N ALA A 43 -46.17 -21.33 17.80
CA ALA A 43 -45.37 -21.79 18.94
C ALA A 43 -44.13 -22.59 18.51
N PHE A 44 -44.25 -23.40 17.45
CA PHE A 44 -43.12 -24.13 16.90
C PHE A 44 -42.07 -23.22 16.26
N VAL A 45 -42.49 -22.22 15.49
CA VAL A 45 -41.61 -21.19 14.90
C VAL A 45 -40.93 -20.42 16.03
N GLN A 46 -41.67 -19.95 17.04
CA GLN A 46 -41.10 -19.27 18.22
C GLN A 46 -40.09 -20.14 18.98
N LYS A 47 -40.27 -21.46 19.04
CA LYS A 47 -39.26 -22.36 19.62
C LYS A 47 -37.94 -22.34 18.85
N LYS A 48 -37.95 -22.00 17.55
CA LYS A 48 -36.73 -21.85 16.74
C LYS A 48 -35.96 -20.55 17.00
N SER A 49 -36.49 -19.62 17.79
CA SER A 49 -35.72 -18.45 18.26
C SER A 49 -34.41 -18.84 18.94
N VAL A 50 -34.38 -19.97 19.65
CA VAL A 50 -33.17 -20.54 20.28
C VAL A 50 -32.05 -20.77 19.26
N ASN A 51 -32.38 -21.22 18.04
CA ASN A 51 -31.39 -21.43 16.99
C ASN A 51 -30.80 -20.11 16.50
N VAL A 52 -31.62 -19.06 16.35
CA VAL A 52 -31.16 -17.72 15.94
C VAL A 52 -30.18 -17.15 16.97
N PHE A 53 -30.53 -17.23 18.26
CA PHE A 53 -29.63 -16.83 19.35
C PHE A 53 -28.36 -17.69 19.39
N GLY A 54 -28.46 -18.99 19.10
CA GLY A 54 -27.30 -19.89 19.00
C GLY A 54 -26.31 -19.50 17.90
N ILE A 55 -26.81 -19.13 16.71
CA ILE A 55 -25.97 -18.65 15.60
C ILE A 55 -25.27 -17.34 16.00
N PHE A 56 -26.00 -16.40 16.60
CA PHE A 56 -25.42 -15.14 17.08
C PHE A 56 -24.36 -15.35 18.17
N LEU A 57 -24.61 -16.23 19.15
CA LEU A 57 -23.61 -16.60 20.15
C LEU A 57 -22.35 -17.23 19.54
N GLY A 58 -22.51 -18.06 18.50
CA GLY A 58 -21.40 -18.62 17.74
C GLY A 58 -20.58 -17.55 16.99
N GLU A 59 -21.27 -16.53 16.47
CA GLU A 59 -20.63 -15.37 15.84
C GLU A 59 -19.85 -14.51 16.85
N LEU A 60 -20.44 -14.22 18.01
CA LEU A 60 -19.75 -13.54 19.12
C LEU A 60 -18.49 -14.30 19.56
N ALA A 61 -18.57 -15.63 19.66
CA ALA A 61 -17.42 -16.47 20.00
C ALA A 61 -16.34 -16.45 18.91
N SER A 62 -16.72 -16.40 17.64
CA SER A 62 -15.80 -16.30 16.51
C SER A 62 -15.06 -14.97 16.52
N VAL A 63 -15.75 -13.86 16.75
CA VAL A 63 -15.13 -12.54 16.90
C VAL A 63 -14.15 -12.50 18.07
N LYS A 64 -14.49 -13.11 19.21
CA LYS A 64 -13.54 -13.20 20.35
C LYS A 64 -12.27 -13.95 19.98
N LYS A 65 -12.38 -15.04 19.21
CA LYS A 65 -11.21 -15.78 18.71
C LYS A 65 -10.37 -14.94 17.76
N GLU A 66 -11.01 -14.19 16.85
CA GLU A 66 -10.32 -13.26 15.96
C GLU A 66 -9.55 -12.18 16.74
N LEU A 67 -10.16 -11.60 17.77
CA LEU A 67 -9.50 -10.61 18.65
C LEU A 67 -8.25 -11.19 19.33
N GLU A 68 -8.32 -12.43 19.83
CA GLU A 68 -7.17 -13.10 20.46
C GLU A 68 -6.05 -13.42 19.46
N LEU A 69 -6.40 -13.82 18.24
CA LEU A 69 -5.43 -14.01 17.16
C LEU A 69 -4.75 -12.68 16.81
N PHE A 70 -5.51 -11.59 16.84
CA PHE A 70 -5.01 -10.26 16.52
C PHE A 70 -4.03 -9.72 17.56
N ARG A 71 -4.31 -9.96 18.86
CA ARG A 71 -3.36 -9.66 19.94
C ARG A 71 -2.04 -10.40 19.78
N LYS A 72 -2.08 -11.63 19.27
CA LYS A 72 -0.88 -12.46 19.03
C LYS A 72 -0.14 -12.07 17.76
N ASN A 73 -0.87 -11.71 16.70
CA ASN A 73 -0.34 -11.35 15.39
C ASN A 73 -1.09 -10.12 14.83
N PRO A 74 -0.58 -8.90 15.07
CA PRO A 74 -1.23 -7.66 14.64
C PRO A 74 -1.37 -7.48 13.12
N GLN A 75 -0.78 -8.36 12.32
CA GLN A 75 -0.70 -8.25 10.85
C GLN A 75 -1.83 -8.96 10.08
N LEU A 76 -2.75 -9.65 10.76
CA LEU A 76 -3.83 -10.44 10.15
C LEU A 76 -5.15 -10.05 10.81
N PRO A 77 -6.05 -9.21 10.24
CA PRO A 77 -6.47 -9.12 8.84
C PRO A 77 -6.45 -7.67 8.29
N ILE A 78 -5.49 -6.87 8.76
CA ILE A 78 -5.32 -5.48 8.33
C ILE A 78 -4.74 -5.49 6.91
N ALA A 79 -5.43 -4.88 5.93
CA ALA A 79 -4.88 -4.77 4.58
C ALA A 79 -3.53 -4.04 4.63
N ALA A 80 -2.54 -4.49 3.85
CA ALA A 80 -1.13 -4.08 3.91
C ALA A 80 -0.87 -2.55 3.91
N GLU A 81 -1.85 -1.76 3.45
CA GLU A 81 -1.77 -0.30 3.39
C GLU A 81 -2.16 0.42 4.69
N HIS A 82 -2.88 -0.25 5.59
CA HIS A 82 -3.34 0.32 6.84
C HIS A 82 -2.20 0.34 7.87
N PRO A 83 -2.19 1.33 8.76
CA PRO A 83 -1.12 1.51 9.72
C PRO A 83 -1.32 0.58 10.92
N GLN A 84 -0.26 0.41 11.71
CA GLN A 84 -0.19 -0.62 12.73
C GLN A 84 -1.23 -0.41 13.83
N PHE A 85 -1.44 0.80 14.33
CA PHE A 85 -2.31 1.03 15.48
C PHE A 85 -3.72 1.41 15.06
N ALA A 86 -3.88 2.45 14.24
CA ALA A 86 -5.20 2.88 13.77
C ALA A 86 -5.89 1.82 12.90
N GLY A 87 -5.12 0.99 12.18
CA GLY A 87 -5.69 -0.14 11.44
C GLY A 87 -6.34 -1.18 12.36
N GLN A 88 -5.73 -1.45 13.53
CA GLN A 88 -6.30 -2.34 14.54
C GLN A 88 -7.59 -1.77 15.14
N ALA A 89 -7.58 -0.47 15.47
CA ALA A 89 -8.76 0.24 15.96
C ALA A 89 -9.89 0.27 14.92
N MET A 90 -9.57 0.44 13.63
CA MET A 90 -10.56 0.40 12.55
C MET A 90 -11.22 -0.96 12.43
N TRP A 91 -10.44 -2.03 12.49
CA TRP A 91 -10.98 -3.38 12.49
C TRP A 91 -11.94 -3.59 13.67
N ALA A 92 -11.51 -3.22 14.89
CA ALA A 92 -12.34 -3.36 16.09
C ALA A 92 -13.67 -2.57 15.97
N LYS A 93 -13.62 -1.33 15.49
CA LYS A 93 -14.82 -0.50 15.25
C LYS A 93 -15.71 -1.08 14.15
N GLY A 94 -15.12 -1.59 13.06
CA GLY A 94 -15.88 -2.23 11.98
C GLY A 94 -16.61 -3.49 12.44
N VAL A 95 -15.97 -4.31 13.27
CA VAL A 95 -16.59 -5.48 13.89
C VAL A 95 -17.68 -5.08 14.88
N ALA A 96 -17.44 -4.06 15.72
CA ALA A 96 -18.44 -3.55 16.65
C ALA A 96 -19.72 -3.09 15.93
N LEU A 97 -19.58 -2.28 14.87
CA LEU A 97 -20.71 -1.83 14.04
C LEU A 97 -21.47 -2.99 13.38
N ARG A 98 -20.74 -4.02 12.93
CA ARG A 98 -21.34 -5.19 12.30
C ARG A 98 -22.18 -6.01 13.30
N ILE A 99 -21.64 -6.25 14.49
CA ILE A 99 -22.34 -6.96 15.57
C ILE A 99 -23.53 -6.12 16.07
N GLN A 100 -23.35 -4.81 16.22
CA GLN A 100 -24.42 -3.89 16.62
C GLN A 100 -25.60 -3.97 15.65
N ARG A 101 -25.36 -3.91 14.34
CA ARG A 101 -26.43 -4.02 13.33
C ARG A 101 -27.18 -5.36 13.41
N GLN A 102 -26.47 -6.45 13.67
CA GLN A 102 -27.11 -7.77 13.84
C GLN A 102 -27.98 -7.80 15.10
N TRP A 103 -27.49 -7.22 16.20
CA TRP A 103 -28.23 -7.12 17.45
C TRP A 103 -29.49 -6.24 17.30
N GLU A 104 -29.38 -5.08 16.63
CA GLU A 104 -30.52 -4.18 16.38
C GLU A 104 -31.66 -4.90 15.65
N ILE A 105 -31.35 -5.68 14.59
CA ILE A 105 -32.34 -6.48 13.87
C ILE A 105 -32.98 -7.54 14.79
N MET A 106 -32.19 -8.18 15.64
CA MET A 106 -32.72 -9.16 16.59
C MET A 106 -33.58 -8.50 17.67
N GLU A 107 -33.24 -7.29 18.12
CA GLU A 107 -33.99 -6.50 19.09
C GLU A 107 -35.36 -6.08 18.51
N GLU A 108 -35.40 -5.60 17.26
CA GLU A 108 -36.66 -5.33 16.55
C GLU A 108 -37.55 -6.57 16.46
N LEU A 109 -36.97 -7.74 16.20
CA LEU A 109 -37.72 -9.00 16.13
C LEU A 109 -38.19 -9.50 17.51
N ILE A 110 -37.46 -9.18 18.58
CA ILE A 110 -37.88 -9.44 19.97
C ILE A 110 -39.08 -8.56 20.31
N GLU A 111 -39.01 -7.26 20.00
CA GLU A 111 -40.10 -6.31 20.24
C GLU A 111 -41.37 -6.66 19.46
N ALA A 112 -41.22 -7.14 18.22
CA ALA A 112 -42.32 -7.63 17.41
C ALA A 112 -42.93 -8.96 17.91
N GLY A 113 -42.36 -9.60 18.94
CA GLY A 113 -42.81 -10.88 19.49
C GLY A 113 -42.51 -12.09 18.57
N VAL A 114 -41.70 -11.88 17.53
CA VAL A 114 -41.27 -12.93 16.59
C VAL A 114 -40.22 -13.81 17.26
N LEU A 115 -39.21 -13.18 17.88
CA LEU A 115 -38.22 -13.87 18.70
C LEU A 115 -38.70 -13.95 20.15
N HIS A 116 -38.89 -15.17 20.65
CA HIS A 116 -39.41 -15.37 21.99
C HIS A 116 -38.31 -15.34 23.06
N ALA A 117 -38.72 -14.92 24.27
CA ALA A 117 -37.84 -14.83 25.41
C ALA A 117 -37.33 -16.21 25.84
N SER A 118 -36.02 -16.31 26.00
CA SER A 118 -35.33 -17.56 26.29
C SER A 118 -34.07 -17.30 27.13
N LYS A 119 -33.50 -18.35 27.72
CA LYS A 119 -32.23 -18.23 28.45
C LYS A 119 -31.11 -17.80 27.49
N GLU A 120 -31.20 -18.26 26.24
CA GLU A 120 -30.29 -17.95 25.15
C GLU A 120 -30.38 -16.48 24.73
N GLN A 121 -31.57 -15.85 24.77
CA GLN A 121 -31.71 -14.41 24.56
C GLN A 121 -30.93 -13.61 25.63
N ALA A 122 -31.09 -13.97 26.91
CA ALA A 122 -30.37 -13.28 27.99
C ALA A 122 -28.85 -13.45 27.82
N SER A 123 -28.39 -14.68 27.51
CA SER A 123 -26.98 -14.95 27.25
C SER A 123 -26.46 -14.20 26.00
N ALA A 124 -27.26 -14.07 24.95
CA ALA A 124 -26.92 -13.31 23.74
C ALA A 124 -26.79 -11.81 24.04
N ARG A 125 -27.70 -11.25 24.84
CA ARG A 125 -27.65 -9.85 25.29
C ARG A 125 -26.40 -9.56 26.12
N ASP A 126 -26.13 -10.39 27.12
CA ASP A 126 -24.94 -10.26 27.96
C ASP A 126 -23.66 -10.46 27.13
N GLY A 127 -23.67 -11.43 26.22
CA GLY A 127 -22.56 -11.69 25.30
C GLY A 127 -22.26 -10.50 24.38
N TYR A 128 -23.30 -9.87 23.84
CA TYR A 128 -23.22 -8.65 23.03
C TYR A 128 -22.65 -7.48 23.83
N GLN A 129 -23.24 -7.17 24.99
CA GLN A 129 -22.78 -6.06 25.84
C GLN A 129 -21.32 -6.23 26.25
N ASN A 130 -20.94 -7.43 26.68
CA ASN A 130 -19.56 -7.76 27.04
C ASN A 130 -18.60 -7.60 25.86
N LEU A 131 -19.02 -7.98 24.64
CA LEU A 131 -18.18 -7.83 23.45
C LEU A 131 -18.01 -6.36 23.06
N CYS A 132 -19.05 -5.55 23.15
CA CYS A 132 -18.96 -4.11 22.89
C CYS A 132 -17.97 -3.41 23.83
N VAL A 133 -18.07 -3.69 25.13
CA VAL A 133 -17.13 -3.16 26.13
C VAL A 133 -15.70 -3.62 25.84
N LEU A 134 -15.51 -4.89 25.45
CA LEU A 134 -14.20 -5.45 25.13
C LEU A 134 -13.57 -4.76 23.89
N LEU A 135 -14.36 -4.51 22.84
CA LEU A 135 -13.90 -3.87 21.60
C LEU A 135 -13.59 -2.37 21.82
N GLU A 136 -14.39 -1.69 22.64
CA GLU A 136 -14.13 -0.30 23.01
C GLU A 136 -12.84 -0.19 23.85
N ALA A 137 -12.69 -1.04 24.86
CA ALA A 137 -11.48 -1.09 25.68
C ALA A 137 -10.23 -1.40 24.84
N PHE A 138 -10.33 -2.32 23.88
CA PHE A 138 -9.24 -2.61 22.94
C PHE A 138 -8.85 -1.37 22.11
N THR A 139 -9.85 -0.64 21.59
CA THR A 139 -9.62 0.57 20.79
C THR A 139 -8.88 1.65 21.60
N VAL A 140 -9.31 1.88 22.85
CA VAL A 140 -8.66 2.84 23.76
C VAL A 140 -7.25 2.40 24.14
N GLN A 141 -7.04 1.10 24.40
CA GLN A 141 -5.72 0.55 24.69
C GLN A 141 -4.75 0.76 23.52
N THR A 142 -5.15 0.40 22.31
CA THR A 142 -4.34 0.57 21.10
C THR A 142 -4.00 2.05 20.86
N PHE A 143 -4.92 2.96 21.15
CA PHE A 143 -4.65 4.39 21.10
C PHE A 143 -3.59 4.83 22.12
N GLY A 144 -3.67 4.33 23.36
CA GLY A 144 -2.67 4.58 24.39
C GLY A 144 -1.27 4.03 24.03
N GLU A 145 -1.22 2.85 23.41
CA GLU A 145 0.01 2.27 22.88
C GLU A 145 0.63 3.15 21.78
N TRP A 146 -0.21 3.66 20.85
CA TRP A 146 0.23 4.60 19.83
C TRP A 146 0.74 5.93 20.43
N GLN A 147 0.07 6.47 21.46
CA GLN A 147 0.55 7.67 22.14
C GLN A 147 1.93 7.45 22.79
N ASN A 148 2.18 6.27 23.35
CA ASN A 148 3.48 5.91 23.90
C ASN A 148 4.54 5.75 22.80
N ASP A 149 4.20 5.15 21.66
CA ASP A 149 5.09 5.09 20.48
C ASP A 149 5.42 6.49 19.96
N LEU A 150 4.43 7.38 19.88
CA LEU A 150 4.61 8.77 19.46
C LEU A 150 5.52 9.55 20.42
N LYS A 151 5.36 9.36 21.73
CA LYS A 151 6.27 9.91 22.74
C LYS A 151 7.70 9.36 22.58
N SER A 152 7.86 8.06 22.29
CA SER A 152 9.16 7.44 22.06
C SER A 152 9.88 7.96 20.81
N LEU A 153 9.11 8.28 19.76
CA LEU A 153 9.60 8.94 18.54
C LEU A 153 10.03 10.39 18.80
N GLY A 154 9.67 10.95 19.96
CA GLY A 154 9.96 12.31 20.38
C GLY A 154 8.97 13.29 19.76
N GLU A 155 7.80 13.45 20.38
CA GLU A 155 6.76 14.41 19.99
C GLU A 155 7.35 15.81 19.77
N ASP A 156 8.22 16.26 20.68
CA ASP A 156 8.94 17.55 20.62
C ASP A 156 10.01 17.62 19.51
N LYS A 157 10.37 16.47 18.93
CA LYS A 157 11.35 16.34 17.85
C LYS A 157 10.69 16.16 16.48
N LEU A 158 9.36 16.02 16.39
CA LEU A 158 8.64 15.91 15.12
C LEU A 158 8.88 17.13 14.20
N PRO A 159 8.83 18.39 14.69
CA PRO A 159 9.17 19.56 13.87
C PRO A 159 10.65 19.59 13.48
N LYS A 160 11.54 19.10 14.36
CA LYS A 160 12.99 19.00 14.09
C LYS A 160 13.31 17.93 13.05
N ARG A 161 12.50 16.88 12.96
CA ARG A 161 12.59 15.85 11.91
C ARG A 161 12.10 16.36 10.55
N LEU A 162 11.09 17.24 10.53
CA LEU A 162 10.69 18.00 9.34
C LEU A 162 11.77 19.00 8.87
N ALA A 163 12.62 19.47 9.79
CA ALA A 163 13.73 20.35 9.48
C ALA A 163 14.95 19.63 8.87
N GLN A 164 14.85 18.33 8.60
CA GLN A 164 15.88 17.61 7.84
C GLN A 164 15.91 18.07 6.37
N HIS A 165 17.09 17.96 5.76
CA HIS A 165 17.27 18.28 4.34
C HIS A 165 16.46 17.33 3.45
N LEU A 166 16.01 17.83 2.29
CA LEU A 166 15.12 17.10 1.38
C LEU A 166 15.77 15.84 0.77
N LEU A 167 17.08 15.91 0.57
CA LEU A 167 17.87 14.89 -0.12
C LEU A 167 18.99 14.39 0.82
N CYS A 168 19.37 13.13 0.66
CA CYS A 168 20.59 12.59 1.25
C CYS A 168 21.37 11.80 0.19
N ARG A 169 22.69 11.77 0.33
CA ARG A 169 23.52 10.79 -0.36
C ARG A 169 23.62 9.53 0.51
N PRO A 170 23.66 8.33 -0.08
CA PRO A 170 23.81 7.07 0.66
C PRO A 170 25.03 7.04 1.61
N GLU A 171 26.05 7.88 1.35
CA GLU A 171 27.26 7.99 2.18
C GLU A 171 27.06 8.86 3.45
N ASP A 172 26.12 9.81 3.44
CA ASP A 172 25.89 10.76 4.55
C ASP A 172 24.79 10.31 5.52
N GLY A 173 23.98 9.31 5.14
CA GLY A 173 22.99 8.70 6.01
C GLY A 173 23.60 7.52 6.76
N GLY A 174 23.83 7.66 8.07
CA GLY A 174 24.40 6.64 8.98
C GLY A 174 23.60 5.32 9.10
N ARG A 175 23.34 4.65 7.98
CA ARG A 175 22.94 3.25 7.88
C ARG A 175 24.15 2.46 7.40
N ASN A 176 24.84 1.85 8.36
CA ASN A 176 25.76 0.73 8.17
C ASN A 176 26.63 0.79 6.91
N ILE A 177 27.74 1.54 7.08
CA ILE A 177 28.98 1.41 6.31
C ILE A 177 29.48 -0.04 6.46
N ALA A 178 28.97 -0.95 5.64
CA ALA A 178 29.53 -2.29 5.49
C ALA A 178 29.24 -2.95 4.13
N VAL A 179 28.27 -2.47 3.34
CA VAL A 179 27.88 -3.17 2.08
C VAL A 179 28.00 -2.31 0.82
N SER A 180 28.30 -1.00 0.92
CA SER A 180 28.42 -0.14 -0.28
C SER A 180 29.85 0.17 -0.72
N ALA A 181 30.88 -0.41 -0.07
CA ALA A 181 32.27 -0.28 -0.50
C ALA A 181 32.66 -1.25 -1.63
N MET A 182 31.73 -2.08 -2.13
CA MET A 182 32.03 -3.13 -3.14
C MET A 182 31.30 -2.99 -4.48
N THR A 183 30.51 -1.94 -4.70
CA THR A 183 29.89 -1.70 -6.02
C THR A 183 30.03 -0.25 -6.43
N GLY A 184 31.00 0.03 -7.29
CA GLY A 184 31.13 1.29 -8.01
C GLY A 184 29.86 1.59 -8.80
N ALA A 185 29.09 2.55 -8.29
CA ALA A 185 27.95 3.24 -8.89
C ALA A 185 27.20 4.02 -7.79
N ARG A 186 27.09 3.42 -6.59
CA ARG A 186 26.18 3.84 -5.50
C ARG A 186 26.54 5.15 -4.77
N GLY A 187 27.80 5.59 -4.79
CA GLY A 187 28.23 6.84 -4.12
C GLY A 187 27.69 8.13 -4.77
N TYR A 188 27.23 8.05 -6.02
CA TYR A 188 26.70 9.20 -6.74
C TYR A 188 25.18 9.32 -6.67
N HIS A 189 24.46 8.31 -6.17
CA HIS A 189 23.00 8.36 -6.15
C HIS A 189 22.48 9.30 -5.07
N ILE A 190 21.29 9.82 -5.29
CA ILE A 190 20.60 10.65 -4.32
C ILE A 190 19.34 9.91 -3.88
N GLU A 191 19.03 10.00 -2.59
CA GLU A 191 17.82 9.44 -1.99
C GLU A 191 16.95 10.55 -1.37
N ASN A 192 15.66 10.26 -1.28
CA ASN A 192 14.69 11.12 -0.60
C ASN A 192 14.84 10.95 0.92
N ASN A 193 15.27 12.01 1.59
CA ASN A 193 15.51 11.99 3.03
C ASN A 193 14.23 12.34 3.80
N PHE A 194 13.19 11.52 3.62
CA PHE A 194 11.97 11.63 4.42
C PHE A 194 11.95 10.54 5.50
N ASP A 195 11.74 10.97 6.74
CA ASP A 195 11.68 10.06 7.88
C ASP A 195 10.50 9.08 7.74
N LYS A 196 10.83 7.79 7.63
CA LYS A 196 9.85 6.70 7.58
C LYS A 196 8.96 6.67 8.83
N GLY A 197 9.48 7.10 9.98
CA GLY A 197 8.71 7.27 11.22
C GLY A 197 7.63 8.34 11.07
N LEU A 198 7.95 9.48 10.47
CA LEU A 198 7.00 10.56 10.22
C LEU A 198 5.89 10.15 9.25
N LEU A 199 6.25 9.33 8.24
CA LEU A 199 5.30 8.70 7.34
C LEU A 199 4.30 7.80 8.06
N ARG A 200 4.77 6.99 9.01
CA ARG A 200 3.91 6.15 9.84
C ARG A 200 2.95 7.02 10.64
N VAL A 201 3.46 8.04 11.33
CA VAL A 201 2.62 8.97 12.12
C VAL A 201 1.56 9.66 11.23
N LEU A 202 1.92 10.17 10.05
CA LEU A 202 0.97 10.78 9.12
C LEU A 202 -0.13 9.82 8.65
N LYS A 203 0.22 8.55 8.43
CA LYS A 203 -0.77 7.50 8.11
C LYS A 203 -1.66 7.24 9.33
N GLU A 204 -1.08 7.04 10.52
CA GLU A 204 -1.82 6.78 11.77
C GLU A 204 -2.84 7.91 12.06
N VAL A 205 -2.40 9.17 12.04
CA VAL A 205 -3.27 10.33 12.35
C VAL A 205 -4.47 10.39 11.42
N TYR A 206 -4.29 10.17 10.11
CA TYR A 206 -5.40 10.17 9.15
C TYR A 206 -6.51 9.18 9.49
N TYR A 207 -6.14 8.00 9.96
CA TYR A 207 -7.11 6.97 10.33
C TYR A 207 -7.70 7.25 11.72
N TRP A 208 -6.91 7.75 12.67
CA TRP A 208 -7.42 8.20 13.97
C TRP A 208 -8.44 9.34 13.86
N GLU A 209 -8.23 10.30 12.95
CA GLU A 209 -9.19 11.38 12.65
C GLU A 209 -10.55 10.83 12.19
N LYS A 210 -10.57 9.76 11.40
CA LYS A 210 -11.82 9.13 10.95
C LYS A 210 -12.52 8.31 12.04
N ILE A 211 -11.78 7.87 13.05
CA ILE A 211 -12.30 7.05 14.15
C ILE A 211 -12.85 7.92 15.28
N GLN A 212 -12.63 9.24 15.24
CA GLN A 212 -13.04 10.23 16.25
C GLN A 212 -14.43 9.92 16.86
N GLY A 213 -14.44 9.81 18.19
CA GLY A 213 -15.51 9.24 19.02
C GLY A 213 -14.91 8.36 20.13
N SER A 214 -15.62 8.18 21.25
CA SER A 214 -15.16 7.38 22.42
C SER A 214 -13.89 7.87 23.13
N GLY A 215 -13.67 9.18 23.22
CA GLY A 215 -12.55 9.74 24.02
C GLY A 215 -11.17 9.74 23.32
N ILE A 216 -11.13 9.41 22.02
CA ILE A 216 -9.90 9.46 21.22
C ILE A 216 -9.67 10.89 20.73
N VAL A 217 -8.73 11.59 21.37
CA VAL A 217 -8.30 12.93 20.97
C VAL A 217 -6.85 12.87 20.52
N VAL A 218 -6.63 13.07 19.21
CA VAL A 218 -5.30 13.09 18.61
C VAL A 218 -4.45 14.22 19.24
N PRO A 219 -3.21 13.94 19.68
CA PRO A 219 -2.32 14.98 20.22
C PRO A 219 -2.10 16.14 19.24
N TYR A 220 -2.01 17.37 19.76
CA TYR A 220 -1.91 18.59 18.96
C TYR A 220 -0.74 18.56 17.97
N ALA A 221 0.44 18.09 18.40
CA ALA A 221 1.62 18.02 17.55
C ALA A 221 1.43 17.09 16.34
N ALA A 222 0.68 15.99 16.52
CA ALA A 222 0.38 15.05 15.45
C ALA A 222 -0.68 15.62 14.48
N ASN A 223 -1.66 16.36 15.01
CA ASN A 223 -2.71 17.02 14.24
C ASN A 223 -2.19 18.20 13.39
N ASP A 224 -1.30 19.02 13.96
CA ASP A 224 -0.63 20.11 13.24
C ASP A 224 0.22 19.57 12.08
N LEU A 225 0.95 18.48 12.32
CA LEU A 225 1.68 17.77 11.28
C LEU A 225 0.75 17.22 10.18
N ALA A 226 -0.39 16.64 10.56
CA ALA A 226 -1.37 16.11 9.61
C ALA A 226 -2.03 17.20 8.76
N SER A 227 -2.20 18.40 9.30
CA SER A 227 -2.71 19.57 8.56
C SER A 227 -1.81 19.92 7.36
N HIS A 228 -0.50 19.69 7.49
CA HIS A 228 0.48 19.92 6.42
C HIS A 228 0.72 18.70 5.52
N ARG A 229 -0.02 17.60 5.72
CA ARG A 229 0.20 16.31 5.03
C ARG A 229 0.18 16.44 3.51
N GLU A 230 -0.80 17.13 2.94
CA GLU A 230 -0.94 17.23 1.48
C GLU A 230 0.20 18.05 0.88
N HIS A 231 0.59 19.16 1.54
CA HIS A 231 1.76 19.93 1.14
C HIS A 231 3.03 19.07 1.15
N ILE A 232 3.28 18.33 2.24
CA ILE A 232 4.42 17.43 2.37
C ILE A 232 4.40 16.35 1.28
N ARG A 233 3.23 15.77 1.00
CA ARG A 233 3.05 14.76 -0.05
C ARG A 233 3.41 15.33 -1.43
N VAL A 234 2.90 16.51 -1.78
CA VAL A 234 3.19 17.18 -3.06
C VAL A 234 4.67 17.49 -3.20
N VAL A 235 5.29 18.05 -2.15
CA VAL A 235 6.74 18.32 -2.14
C VAL A 235 7.55 17.03 -2.31
N ARG A 236 7.14 15.93 -1.66
CA ARG A 236 7.82 14.64 -1.80
C ARG A 236 7.75 14.07 -3.21
N GLU A 237 6.60 14.12 -3.88
CA GLU A 237 6.48 13.67 -5.27
C GLU A 237 7.38 14.51 -6.19
N HIS A 238 7.43 15.83 -5.97
CA HIS A 238 8.32 16.71 -6.71
C HIS A 238 9.81 16.43 -6.47
N VAL A 239 10.21 16.17 -5.22
CA VAL A 239 11.59 15.78 -4.88
C VAL A 239 11.93 14.40 -5.45
N MET A 240 11.01 13.44 -5.38
CA MET A 240 11.18 12.10 -5.98
C MET A 240 11.36 12.16 -7.48
N ARG A 241 10.68 13.08 -8.17
CA ARG A 241 10.91 13.32 -9.60
C ARG A 241 12.35 13.76 -9.88
N VAL A 242 12.87 14.75 -9.14
CA VAL A 242 14.26 15.21 -9.28
C VAL A 242 15.24 14.06 -9.03
N VAL A 243 15.00 13.25 -7.99
CA VAL A 243 15.83 12.07 -7.67
C VAL A 243 15.83 11.06 -8.81
N ARG A 244 14.67 10.75 -9.39
CA ARG A 244 14.56 9.82 -10.53
C ARG A 244 15.30 10.35 -11.75
N GLU A 245 15.04 11.59 -12.15
CA GLU A 245 15.68 12.20 -13.31
C GLU A 245 17.21 12.27 -13.15
N TYR A 246 17.71 12.57 -11.95
CA TYR A 246 19.13 12.57 -11.66
C TYR A 246 19.75 11.17 -11.69
N ASN A 247 19.13 10.21 -10.98
CA ASN A 247 19.63 8.83 -10.93
C ASN A 247 19.61 8.17 -12.32
N GLU A 248 18.63 8.48 -13.17
CA GLU A 248 18.57 8.00 -14.56
C GLU A 248 19.78 8.48 -15.38
N ILE A 249 20.20 9.75 -15.23
CA ILE A 249 21.39 10.28 -15.90
C ILE A 249 22.67 9.56 -15.42
N ILE A 250 22.77 9.33 -14.12
CA ILE A 250 23.93 8.64 -13.53
C ILE A 250 23.99 7.17 -13.99
N ASP A 251 22.84 6.49 -14.05
CA ASP A 251 22.74 5.10 -14.52
C ASP A 251 23.00 4.96 -16.03
N ALA A 252 22.65 5.97 -16.83
CA ALA A 252 22.93 5.99 -18.26
C ALA A 252 24.43 6.12 -18.59
N LEU A 253 25.25 6.61 -17.66
CA LEU A 253 26.68 6.90 -17.88
C LEU A 253 27.59 5.86 -17.22
N SER A 254 28.50 5.29 -18.01
CA SER A 254 29.58 4.42 -17.52
C SER A 254 30.61 5.21 -16.69
N ALA A 255 31.48 4.52 -15.94
CA ALA A 255 32.51 5.17 -15.12
C ALA A 255 33.48 6.07 -15.93
N GLU A 256 33.73 5.73 -17.19
CA GLU A 256 34.60 6.48 -18.08
C GLU A 256 33.85 7.67 -18.71
N GLU A 257 32.60 7.47 -19.12
CA GLU A 257 31.75 8.53 -19.66
C GLU A 257 31.44 9.59 -18.60
N ARG A 258 31.31 9.21 -17.32
CA ARG A 258 31.18 10.16 -16.21
C ARG A 258 32.35 11.13 -16.13
N LYS A 259 33.57 10.71 -16.50
CA LYS A 259 34.74 11.61 -16.55
C LYS A 259 34.61 12.61 -17.71
N LEU A 260 34.12 12.16 -18.87
CA LEU A 260 33.85 13.02 -20.02
C LEU A 260 32.79 14.08 -19.70
N PHE A 261 31.72 13.69 -19.00
CA PHE A 261 30.63 14.59 -18.61
C PHE A 261 30.85 15.28 -17.25
N ALA A 262 32.06 15.21 -16.67
CA ALA A 262 32.32 15.70 -15.31
C ALA A 262 31.93 17.18 -15.10
N GLN A 263 32.14 18.04 -16.11
CA GLN A 263 31.74 19.44 -16.03
C GLN A 263 30.21 19.64 -16.01
N HIS A 264 29.48 18.82 -16.79
CA HIS A 264 28.02 18.83 -16.81
C HIS A 264 27.45 18.29 -15.50
N LEU A 265 28.01 17.20 -14.98
CA LEU A 265 27.65 16.62 -13.69
C LEU A 265 27.95 17.58 -12.52
N LYS A 266 29.08 18.30 -12.55
CA LYS A 266 29.40 19.31 -11.53
C LYS A 266 28.41 20.49 -11.52
N ASN A 267 27.98 20.93 -12.71
CA ASN A 267 26.95 21.97 -12.82
C ASN A 267 25.59 21.48 -12.30
N LEU A 268 25.24 20.22 -12.57
CA LEU A 268 24.04 19.56 -12.08
C LEU A 268 24.08 19.42 -10.55
N ASP A 269 25.18 18.93 -9.99
CA ASP A 269 25.41 18.82 -8.55
C ASP A 269 25.33 20.17 -7.84
N ARG A 270 25.85 21.25 -8.45
CA ARG A 270 25.72 22.61 -7.90
C ARG A 270 24.26 23.07 -7.80
N LYS A 271 23.41 22.63 -8.73
CA LYS A 271 21.97 22.97 -8.75
C LYS A 271 21.17 22.10 -7.80
N ILE A 272 21.62 20.88 -7.52
CA ILE A 272 21.01 19.96 -6.56
C ILE A 272 21.48 20.23 -5.12
N GLY A 273 22.69 20.77 -4.94
CA GLY A 273 23.30 21.10 -3.65
C GLY A 273 22.39 21.84 -2.65
N PRO A 274 21.60 22.84 -3.07
CA PRO A 274 20.61 23.48 -2.19
C PRO A 274 19.58 22.52 -1.57
N GLY A 275 19.20 21.43 -2.26
CA GLY A 275 18.32 20.39 -1.73
C GLY A 275 18.99 19.45 -0.72
N LEU A 276 20.32 19.36 -0.74
CA LEU A 276 21.13 18.58 0.19
C LEU A 276 21.51 19.36 1.47
N GLN A 277 21.58 20.69 1.39
CA GLN A 277 22.15 21.52 2.47
C GLN A 277 21.24 22.64 3.00
N LYS A 278 20.28 23.13 2.21
CA LYS A 278 19.54 24.37 2.53
C LYS A 278 18.04 24.18 2.66
N TYR A 279 17.41 23.45 1.74
CA TYR A 279 15.96 23.28 1.76
C TYR A 279 15.53 22.20 2.76
N THR A 280 14.49 22.50 3.51
CA THR A 280 13.79 21.60 4.44
C THR A 280 12.38 21.30 3.94
N TRP A 281 11.70 20.32 4.52
CA TRP A 281 10.32 19.94 4.14
C TRP A 281 9.26 21.02 4.41
N THR A 282 9.59 22.01 5.26
CA THR A 282 8.74 23.15 5.62
C THR A 282 9.05 24.42 4.82
N SER A 283 10.08 24.40 3.97
CA SER A 283 10.49 25.59 3.21
C SER A 283 9.42 25.97 2.16
N PRO A 284 8.98 27.23 2.08
CA PRO A 284 8.05 27.67 1.05
C PRO A 284 8.74 27.73 -0.32
N GLY A 285 7.99 27.45 -1.39
CA GLY A 285 8.44 27.64 -2.78
C GLY A 285 9.48 26.62 -3.30
N ILE A 286 9.61 25.44 -2.66
CA ILE A 286 10.53 24.38 -3.11
C ILE A 286 10.27 24.00 -4.58
N LYS A 287 9.00 23.98 -4.98
CA LYS A 287 8.61 23.63 -6.36
C LYS A 287 9.17 24.64 -7.37
N GLU A 288 8.98 25.93 -7.12
CA GLU A 288 9.32 27.02 -8.03
C GLU A 288 10.83 27.30 -8.06
N TYR A 289 11.48 27.26 -6.90
CA TYR A 289 12.89 27.68 -6.76
C TYR A 289 13.89 26.54 -6.86
N PHE A 290 13.50 25.31 -6.49
CA PHE A 290 14.40 24.16 -6.50
C PHE A 290 14.04 23.14 -7.58
N VAL A 291 12.82 22.58 -7.51
CA VAL A 291 12.43 21.45 -8.38
C VAL A 291 12.44 21.86 -9.86
N ARG A 292 11.85 23.01 -10.20
CA ARG A 292 11.81 23.49 -11.59
C ARG A 292 13.21 23.68 -12.18
N ASP A 293 14.11 24.30 -11.42
CA ASP A 293 15.47 24.59 -11.87
C ASP A 293 16.31 23.30 -11.95
N ALA A 294 16.17 22.40 -10.98
CA ALA A 294 16.82 21.09 -10.98
C ALA A 294 16.36 20.23 -12.16
N CYS A 295 15.04 20.06 -12.35
CA CYS A 295 14.48 19.30 -13.48
C CYS A 295 14.87 19.89 -14.84
N ARG A 296 14.94 21.22 -14.96
CA ARG A 296 15.36 21.87 -16.22
C ARG A 296 16.81 21.54 -16.55
N GLU A 297 17.71 21.58 -15.56
CA GLU A 297 19.11 21.22 -15.77
C GLU A 297 19.29 19.71 -15.96
N CYS A 298 18.54 18.86 -15.25
CA CYS A 298 18.48 17.41 -15.51
C CYS A 298 18.10 17.14 -16.96
N SER A 299 17.02 17.77 -17.45
CA SER A 299 16.53 17.57 -18.82
C SER A 299 17.58 17.96 -19.87
N LYS A 300 18.24 19.11 -19.70
CA LYS A 300 19.33 19.54 -20.59
C LYS A 300 20.49 18.55 -20.64
N VAL A 301 20.95 18.07 -19.48
CA VAL A 301 22.06 17.11 -19.41
C VAL A 301 21.61 15.78 -20.01
N TYR A 302 20.40 15.33 -19.71
CA TYR A 302 19.83 14.11 -20.26
C TYR A 302 19.74 14.14 -21.79
N ASP A 303 19.28 15.25 -22.38
CA ASP A 303 19.22 15.40 -23.84
C ASP A 303 20.60 15.28 -24.50
N ILE A 304 21.63 15.88 -23.88
CA ILE A 304 23.01 15.77 -24.35
C ILE A 304 23.50 14.32 -24.25
N VAL A 305 23.27 13.65 -23.12
CA VAL A 305 23.65 12.25 -22.91
C VAL A 305 22.93 11.35 -23.90
N LYS A 306 21.65 11.59 -24.17
CA LYS A 306 20.86 10.84 -25.14
C LYS A 306 21.38 11.02 -26.56
N GLN A 307 21.75 12.24 -26.95
CA GLN A 307 22.38 12.49 -28.25
C GLN A 307 23.73 11.77 -28.36
N TYR A 308 24.55 11.84 -27.32
CA TYR A 308 25.82 11.13 -27.26
C TYR A 308 25.62 9.61 -27.44
N LYS A 309 24.71 9.00 -26.67
CA LYS A 309 24.41 7.56 -26.77
C LYS A 309 23.85 7.16 -28.14
N SER A 310 22.99 8.00 -28.75
CA SER A 310 22.49 7.73 -30.10
C SER A 310 23.60 7.78 -31.15
N ASN A 311 24.54 8.72 -31.02
CA ASN A 311 25.67 8.81 -31.93
C ASN A 311 26.64 7.65 -31.74
N ASP A 312 26.91 7.27 -30.50
CA ASP A 312 27.73 6.11 -30.15
C ASP A 312 27.14 4.81 -30.74
N MET A 313 25.82 4.60 -30.60
CA MET A 313 25.12 3.48 -31.22
C MET A 313 25.25 3.48 -32.75
N LYS A 314 25.10 4.63 -33.42
CA LYS A 314 25.30 4.73 -34.88
C LYS A 314 26.73 4.40 -35.30
N ILE A 315 27.73 4.80 -34.51
CA ILE A 315 29.13 4.46 -34.76
C ILE A 315 29.33 2.95 -34.62
N VAL A 316 28.80 2.34 -33.55
CA VAL A 316 28.85 0.89 -33.33
C VAL A 316 28.16 0.14 -34.46
N GLU A 317 26.98 0.59 -34.91
CA GLU A 317 26.27 0.01 -36.05
C GLU A 317 27.07 0.13 -37.36
N ALA A 318 27.68 1.29 -37.63
CA ALA A 318 28.52 1.48 -38.79
C ALA A 318 29.77 0.58 -38.74
N CYS A 319 30.41 0.47 -37.59
CA CYS A 319 31.55 -0.45 -37.38
C CYS A 319 31.14 -1.91 -37.58
N ALA A 320 30.00 -2.33 -37.03
CA ALA A 320 29.47 -3.69 -37.23
C ALA A 320 29.07 -3.94 -38.69
N ALA A 321 28.56 -2.92 -39.41
CA ALA A 321 28.29 -3.02 -40.84
C ALA A 321 29.59 -3.20 -41.64
N ILE A 322 30.66 -2.46 -41.29
CA ILE A 322 31.99 -2.63 -41.89
C ILE A 322 32.55 -4.03 -41.60
N GLU A 323 32.43 -4.52 -40.37
CA GLU A 323 32.89 -5.87 -39.99
C GLU A 323 32.16 -6.97 -40.77
N ARG A 324 30.84 -6.83 -40.94
CA ARG A 324 30.01 -7.79 -41.69
C ARG A 324 30.20 -7.71 -43.20
N LYS A 325 30.79 -6.65 -43.73
CA LYS A 325 31.10 -6.54 -45.16
C LYS A 325 32.20 -7.55 -45.51
N MET A 326 31.80 -8.67 -46.08
CA MET A 326 32.73 -9.65 -46.62
C MET A 326 33.34 -9.09 -47.90
N LEU A 327 34.61 -8.65 -47.83
CA LEU A 327 35.30 -8.04 -48.96
C LEU A 327 35.72 -9.05 -50.03
N ILE A 328 35.65 -10.35 -49.76
CA ILE A 328 36.10 -11.41 -50.66
C ILE A 328 34.97 -12.43 -50.85
N ARG A 329 34.60 -12.67 -52.11
CA ARG A 329 33.62 -13.71 -52.46
C ARG A 329 34.35 -14.89 -53.07
N ILE A 330 34.38 -16.01 -52.33
CA ILE A 330 34.94 -17.27 -52.83
C ILE A 330 33.79 -18.28 -52.95
N GLU A 331 33.42 -18.62 -54.19
CA GLU A 331 32.42 -19.65 -54.43
C GLU A 331 33.07 -21.03 -54.28
N LYS A 332 32.48 -21.89 -53.43
CA LYS A 332 33.01 -23.24 -53.23
C LYS A 332 32.77 -24.07 -54.50
N LYS A 333 33.81 -24.79 -54.94
CA LYS A 333 33.84 -25.71 -56.12
C LYS A 333 34.07 -25.07 -57.50
N VAL A 334 34.51 -23.81 -57.58
CA VAL A 334 34.90 -23.18 -58.85
C VAL A 334 36.43 -22.97 -58.88
N VAL A 335 37.09 -23.49 -59.91
CA VAL A 335 38.53 -23.24 -60.16
C VAL A 335 38.62 -22.06 -61.13
N TYR A 336 39.02 -20.90 -60.63
CA TYR A 336 39.14 -19.69 -61.44
C TYR A 336 40.52 -19.58 -62.10
N ARG A 337 40.57 -19.11 -63.35
CA ARG A 337 41.82 -18.58 -63.92
C ARG A 337 42.13 -17.22 -63.29
N ALA A 338 43.41 -16.88 -63.12
CA ALA A 338 43.84 -15.68 -62.39
C ALA A 338 43.25 -14.36 -62.93
N SER A 339 42.98 -14.27 -64.23
CA SER A 339 42.33 -13.13 -64.88
C SER A 339 40.83 -13.02 -64.57
N GLU A 340 40.12 -14.15 -64.54
CA GLU A 340 38.68 -14.24 -64.30
C GLU A 340 38.34 -13.96 -62.84
N PHE A 341 39.15 -14.48 -61.91
CA PHE A 341 39.01 -14.18 -60.48
C PHE A 341 39.19 -12.70 -60.19
N LYS A 342 40.18 -12.03 -60.82
CA LYS A 342 40.41 -10.59 -60.67
C LYS A 342 39.22 -9.75 -61.14
N GLN A 343 38.61 -10.10 -62.27
CA GLN A 343 37.44 -9.37 -62.78
C GLN A 343 36.19 -9.58 -61.91
N MET A 344 35.93 -10.83 -61.50
CA MET A 344 34.81 -11.15 -60.60
C MET A 344 34.97 -10.45 -59.25
N GLN A 345 36.16 -10.51 -58.66
CA GLN A 345 36.45 -9.84 -57.40
C GLN A 345 36.41 -8.31 -57.52
N ALA A 346 36.80 -7.73 -58.66
CA ALA A 346 36.65 -6.29 -58.91
C ALA A 346 35.19 -5.84 -59.04
N SER A 347 34.35 -6.62 -59.73
CA SER A 347 32.90 -6.36 -59.81
C SER A 347 32.20 -6.50 -58.46
N TYR A 348 32.59 -7.49 -57.66
CA TYR A 348 32.06 -7.70 -56.33
C TYR A 348 32.50 -6.60 -55.36
N LYS A 349 33.76 -6.16 -55.44
CA LYS A 349 34.26 -5.01 -54.68
C LYS A 349 33.50 -3.72 -55.01
N ALA A 350 33.26 -3.45 -56.29
CA ALA A 350 32.44 -2.30 -56.71
C ALA A 350 30.98 -2.38 -56.20
N HIS A 351 30.43 -3.58 -56.07
CA HIS A 351 29.08 -3.80 -55.53
C HIS A 351 29.00 -3.72 -53.99
N VAL A 352 30.10 -3.97 -53.27
CA VAL A 352 30.17 -3.90 -51.79
C VAL A 352 30.57 -2.49 -51.30
N GLU A 353 31.27 -1.73 -52.13
CA GLU A 353 31.72 -0.35 -51.85
C GLU A 353 30.71 0.73 -52.28
N GLY A 354 29.86 0.48 -53.29
CA GLY A 354 28.71 1.31 -53.64
C GLY A 354 27.52 1.08 -52.71
#